data_AF-A0A950E7H0-F1
#
_entry.id   AF-A0A950E7H0-F1
#
_cell.length_a   1.000
_cell.length_b   1.000
_cell.length_c   1.000
_cell.angle_alpha   90.00
_cell.angle_beta   90.00
_cell.angle_gamma   90.00
#
_symmetry.space_group_name_H-M   'P 1'
#
loop_
_entity.id
_entity.type
_entity.pdbx_description
1 polymer ?
#
loop_
_entity_poly.entity_id
_entity_poly.type
_entity_poly.pdbx_seq_one_letter_code
_entity_poly.pdbx_strand_id
1 'polypeptide(L)'
;MPTRERRAAGSRIPELRSLIGPLLALSKAKRSAPLLYLELTGLARVTAAQRRRTLLACKREIAAALRDARGSVLRSSDLVAAGPQARWFVALLVGRAVAAPARAAMNDADLGTIASRLAAMVRARLQPPHQGAARRDVGVLAGWSVIDPVAPSRPLDELRQAIRGAAVVARVEAHRATVLAAVTHELRTPLMSIIGYAERLRDTEAMDHSVRARQAAIVAAEAQRLHRLVETLIDAGAWTAGRLALSRRRHTLSTVVRSAWRALSAVRAGKGVRLHVRGNARALVDADRLEQVFINLLDNALRHSQPKGTVYAHISAETREILVAICDEGPGFKPRMRIVRAPFAINADGRAGLGLSIARLLVEAHGGKLDTRQMHGGGARLEVRIPSLIPTLEETVEPKS
;
A
#
# COMPACT_ATOMS: atom_id res chain seq x y z
N MET A 1 -42.47 4.09 44.42
CA MET A 1 -41.00 4.12 44.22
C MET A 1 -40.59 3.03 43.21
N PRO A 2 -40.58 3.30 41.88
CA PRO A 2 -40.02 2.37 40.90
C PRO A 2 -38.75 2.95 40.29
N THR A 3 -37.60 2.68 40.89
CA THR A 3 -36.30 3.13 40.41
C THR A 3 -35.26 2.02 40.57
N ARG A 4 -35.12 1.15 39.56
CA ARG A 4 -33.80 0.56 39.22
C ARG A 4 -33.68 -0.18 37.88
N GLU A 5 -34.76 -0.48 37.15
CA GLU A 5 -34.62 -1.24 35.88
C GLU A 5 -34.41 -0.41 34.60
N ARG A 6 -34.46 0.93 34.66
CA ARG A 6 -34.32 1.79 33.47
C ARG A 6 -32.90 2.21 33.08
N ARG A 7 -31.82 1.65 33.65
CA ARG A 7 -30.44 2.14 33.43
C ARG A 7 -29.42 1.17 32.78
N ALA A 8 -29.81 0.01 32.26
CA ALA A 8 -28.86 -0.92 31.59
C ALA A 8 -29.00 -1.05 30.06
N ALA A 9 -29.95 -0.36 29.41
CA ALA A 9 -30.30 -0.60 28.00
C ALA A 9 -29.49 0.21 26.95
N GLY A 10 -28.58 1.09 27.36
CA GLY A 10 -27.92 2.04 26.45
C GLY A 10 -26.62 1.58 25.76
N SER A 11 -26.25 0.30 25.76
CA SER A 11 -24.85 -0.11 25.41
C SER A 11 -24.67 -1.28 24.43
N ARG A 12 -25.74 -1.85 23.87
CA ARG A 12 -25.63 -3.04 23.00
C ARG A 12 -26.06 -2.72 21.57
N ILE A 13 -25.09 -2.61 20.68
CA ILE A 13 -25.33 -2.71 19.24
C ILE A 13 -25.95 -4.12 18.99
N PRO A 14 -27.08 -4.22 18.27
CA PRO A 14 -27.75 -5.49 17.95
C PRO A 14 -26.84 -6.49 17.23
N GLU A 15 -27.19 -7.78 17.28
CA GLU A 15 -26.49 -8.82 16.52
C GLU A 15 -26.92 -8.85 15.06
N LEU A 16 -26.08 -9.39 14.19
CA LEU A 16 -26.35 -9.49 12.75
C LEU A 16 -27.72 -10.10 12.40
N ARG A 17 -28.20 -11.06 13.19
CA ARG A 17 -29.50 -11.71 12.98
C ARG A 17 -30.67 -10.71 13.03
N SER A 18 -30.54 -9.59 13.74
CA SER A 18 -31.59 -8.57 13.80
C SER A 18 -31.82 -7.84 12.47
N LEU A 19 -30.88 -7.95 11.52
CA LEU A 19 -31.04 -7.36 10.19
C LEU A 19 -31.89 -8.22 9.24
N ILE A 20 -32.15 -9.49 9.55
CA ILE A 20 -32.86 -10.41 8.65
C ILE A 20 -34.28 -9.91 8.33
N GLY A 21 -35.06 -9.55 9.35
CA GLY A 21 -36.43 -9.04 9.15
C GLY A 21 -36.47 -7.79 8.26
N PRO A 22 -35.70 -6.74 8.57
CA PRO A 22 -35.58 -5.55 7.71
C PRO A 22 -35.11 -5.84 6.28
N LEU A 23 -34.16 -6.77 6.10
CA LEU A 23 -33.69 -7.17 4.77
C LEU A 23 -34.79 -7.87 3.96
N LEU A 24 -35.56 -8.75 4.59
CA LEU A 24 -36.71 -9.38 3.95
C LEU A 24 -37.80 -8.36 3.59
N ALA A 25 -38.00 -7.32 4.42
CA ALA A 25 -38.93 -6.24 4.11
C ALA A 25 -38.47 -5.40 2.91
N LEU A 26 -37.17 -5.08 2.82
CA LEU A 26 -36.58 -4.44 1.64
C LEU A 26 -36.72 -5.31 0.38
N SER A 27 -36.47 -6.61 0.51
CA SER A 27 -36.61 -7.58 -0.58
C SER A 27 -38.05 -7.67 -1.09
N LYS A 28 -39.04 -7.75 -0.19
CA LYS A 28 -40.47 -7.70 -0.53
C LYS A 28 -40.84 -6.41 -1.27
N ALA A 29 -40.25 -5.29 -0.87
CA ALA A 29 -40.44 -3.99 -1.52
C ALA A 29 -39.61 -3.83 -2.81
N LYS A 30 -38.86 -4.85 -3.25
CA LYS A 30 -37.94 -4.81 -4.40
C LYS A 30 -36.95 -3.64 -4.31
N ARG A 31 -36.40 -3.40 -3.12
CA ARG A 31 -35.42 -2.33 -2.87
C ARG A 31 -34.06 -2.90 -2.53
N SER A 32 -33.03 -2.28 -3.09
CA SER A 32 -31.65 -2.50 -2.69
C SER A 32 -31.23 -1.42 -1.70
N ALA A 33 -30.30 -1.73 -0.79
CA ALA A 33 -29.81 -0.77 0.19
C ALA A 33 -28.28 -0.80 0.32
N PRO A 34 -27.63 0.36 0.55
CA PRO A 34 -26.22 0.38 0.86
C PRO A 34 -25.94 -0.28 2.21
N LEU A 35 -24.86 -1.05 2.26
CA LEU A 35 -24.30 -1.66 3.45
C LEU A 35 -22.89 -1.11 3.66
N LEU A 36 -22.68 -0.44 4.79
CA LEU A 36 -21.34 -0.06 5.24
C LEU A 36 -20.79 -1.13 6.17
N TYR A 37 -19.49 -1.38 6.07
CA TYR A 37 -18.73 -2.31 6.90
C TYR A 37 -17.61 -1.56 7.62
N LEU A 38 -17.44 -1.81 8.91
CA LEU A 38 -16.38 -1.25 9.74
C LEU A 38 -15.66 -2.37 10.49
N GLU A 39 -14.33 -2.43 10.42
CA GLU A 39 -13.53 -3.46 11.10
C GLU A 39 -12.48 -2.85 12.02
N LEU A 40 -12.39 -3.38 13.25
CA LEU A 40 -11.33 -3.05 14.19
C LEU A 40 -10.06 -3.82 13.88
N THR A 41 -8.96 -3.08 13.73
CA THR A 41 -7.62 -3.63 13.46
C THR A 41 -6.67 -3.30 14.61
N GLY A 42 -5.49 -3.94 14.62
CA GLY A 42 -4.46 -3.70 15.65
C GLY A 42 -4.71 -4.39 17.01
N LEU A 43 -5.85 -5.07 17.18
CA LEU A 43 -6.19 -5.83 18.40
C LEU A 43 -5.20 -6.95 18.75
N ALA A 44 -4.40 -7.42 17.79
CA ALA A 44 -3.35 -8.41 18.01
C ALA A 44 -2.15 -7.87 18.79
N ARG A 45 -1.93 -6.55 18.77
CA ARG A 45 -0.84 -5.87 19.52
C ARG A 45 -1.17 -5.71 21.00
N VAL A 46 -2.44 -5.91 21.38
CA VAL A 46 -2.90 -5.88 22.77
C VAL A 46 -2.69 -7.25 23.41
N THR A 47 -2.09 -7.26 24.60
CA THR A 47 -1.86 -8.48 25.39
C THR A 47 -3.16 -9.27 25.59
N ALA A 48 -3.09 -10.60 25.65
CA ALA A 48 -4.28 -11.45 25.81
C ALA A 48 -5.10 -11.07 27.05
N ALA A 49 -4.43 -10.70 28.16
CA ALA A 49 -5.05 -10.25 29.40
C ALA A 49 -5.84 -8.92 29.25
N GLN A 50 -5.36 -8.00 28.42
CA GLN A 50 -6.00 -6.69 28.21
C GLN A 50 -7.02 -6.71 27.08
N ARG A 51 -6.93 -7.66 26.14
CA ARG A 51 -7.76 -7.72 24.92
C ARG A 51 -9.26 -7.68 25.21
N ARG A 52 -9.73 -8.41 26.21
CA ARG A 52 -11.17 -8.46 26.57
C ARG A 52 -11.67 -7.12 27.12
N ARG A 53 -10.88 -6.45 27.97
CA ARG A 53 -11.20 -5.12 28.52
C ARG A 53 -11.16 -4.05 27.43
N THR A 54 -10.13 -4.07 26.57
CA THR A 54 -9.99 -3.13 25.45
C THR A 54 -11.16 -3.28 24.47
N LEU A 55 -11.52 -4.51 24.10
CA LEU A 55 -12.62 -4.75 23.16
C LEU A 55 -13.98 -4.30 23.71
N LEU A 56 -14.23 -4.50 25.01
CA LEU A 56 -15.45 -4.02 25.66
C LEU A 56 -15.50 -2.48 25.71
N ALA A 57 -14.37 -1.82 25.95
CA ALA A 57 -14.26 -0.36 25.90
C ALA A 57 -14.48 0.16 24.47
N CYS A 58 -13.79 -0.41 23.47
CA CYS A 58 -13.99 -0.05 22.06
C CYS A 58 -15.45 -0.20 21.64
N LYS A 59 -16.14 -1.27 22.06
CA LYS A 59 -17.56 -1.48 21.76
C LYS A 59 -18.43 -0.32 22.27
N ARG A 60 -18.19 0.18 23.48
CA ARG A 60 -18.95 1.30 24.06
C ARG A 60 -18.71 2.58 23.26
N GLU A 61 -17.46 2.86 22.92
CA GLU A 61 -17.09 4.05 22.14
C GLU A 61 -17.65 3.99 20.71
N ILE A 62 -17.64 2.82 20.08
CA ILE A 62 -18.23 2.63 18.74
C ILE A 62 -19.74 2.81 18.80
N ALA A 63 -20.42 2.27 19.81
CA ALA A 63 -21.84 2.48 20.00
C ALA A 63 -22.19 3.96 20.22
N ALA A 64 -21.34 4.70 20.93
CA ALA A 64 -21.47 6.15 21.06
C ALA A 64 -21.24 6.86 19.72
N ALA A 65 -20.16 6.55 19.01
CA ALA A 65 -19.86 7.13 17.69
C ALA A 65 -20.99 6.90 16.67
N LEU A 66 -21.58 5.71 16.65
CA LEU A 66 -22.70 5.38 15.77
C LEU A 66 -23.98 6.12 16.15
N ARG A 67 -24.19 6.44 17.43
CA ARG A 67 -25.28 7.31 17.88
C ARG A 67 -25.04 8.75 17.45
N ASP A 68 -23.83 9.26 17.63
CA ASP A 68 -23.45 10.61 17.20
C ASP A 68 -23.51 10.77 15.68
N ALA A 69 -23.27 9.67 14.95
CA ALA A 69 -23.42 9.62 13.51
C ALA A 69 -24.89 9.75 13.05
N ARG A 70 -25.88 9.52 13.92
CA ARG A 70 -27.29 9.73 13.57
C ARG A 70 -27.58 11.22 13.43
N GLY A 71 -28.23 11.59 12.33
CA GLY A 71 -28.53 12.99 11.99
C GLY A 71 -27.42 13.71 11.21
N SER A 72 -26.20 13.17 11.20
CA SER A 72 -25.07 13.71 10.42
C SER A 72 -24.70 12.81 9.23
N VAL A 73 -24.38 11.54 9.49
CA VAL A 73 -23.95 10.56 8.48
C VAL A 73 -25.03 9.49 8.26
N LEU A 74 -25.59 8.97 9.35
CA LEU A 74 -26.66 7.98 9.37
C LEU A 74 -28.03 8.67 9.54
N ARG A 75 -29.05 8.16 8.85
CA ARG A 75 -30.44 8.54 9.05
C ARG A 75 -31.01 7.80 10.26
N SER A 76 -32.12 8.30 10.83
CA SER A 76 -32.79 7.67 11.98
C SER A 76 -33.29 6.24 11.68
N SER A 77 -33.67 6.00 10.42
CA SER A 77 -34.10 4.70 9.89
C SER A 77 -32.95 3.73 9.59
N ASP A 78 -31.69 4.19 9.56
CA ASP A 78 -30.55 3.34 9.27
C ASP A 78 -30.29 2.39 10.45
N LEU A 79 -30.00 1.13 10.10
CA LEU A 79 -29.87 0.03 11.05
C LEU A 79 -28.41 -0.32 11.22
N VAL A 80 -28.01 -0.70 12.44
CA VAL A 80 -26.64 -1.09 12.73
C VAL A 80 -26.62 -2.42 13.46
N ALA A 81 -25.69 -3.28 13.09
CA ALA A 81 -25.46 -4.54 13.77
C ALA A 81 -23.97 -4.83 13.95
N ALA A 82 -23.65 -5.64 14.95
CA ALA A 82 -22.31 -6.11 15.24
C ALA A 82 -22.12 -7.55 14.75
N GLY A 83 -20.93 -7.82 14.22
CA GLY A 83 -20.47 -9.16 13.92
C GLY A 83 -20.04 -9.94 15.16
N PRO A 84 -19.64 -11.22 14.98
CA PRO A 84 -19.12 -12.05 16.05
C PRO A 84 -17.99 -11.36 16.81
N GLN A 85 -18.02 -11.46 18.14
CA GLN A 85 -17.04 -10.84 19.03
C GLN A 85 -16.90 -9.31 18.87
N ALA A 86 -17.85 -8.63 18.20
CA ALA A 86 -17.83 -7.19 17.93
C ALA A 86 -16.51 -6.68 17.31
N ARG A 87 -15.83 -7.52 16.52
CA ARG A 87 -14.62 -7.13 15.78
C ARG A 87 -14.93 -6.26 14.57
N TRP A 88 -16.15 -6.36 14.06
CA TRP A 88 -16.64 -5.55 12.97
C TRP A 88 -18.11 -5.22 13.18
N PHE A 89 -18.56 -4.17 12.50
CA PHE A 89 -19.90 -3.61 12.55
C PHE A 89 -20.38 -3.34 11.14
N VAL A 90 -21.69 -3.41 10.95
CA VAL A 90 -22.33 -3.08 9.69
C VAL A 90 -23.42 -2.05 9.91
N ALA A 91 -23.52 -1.09 9.00
CA ALA A 91 -24.63 -0.15 8.94
C ALA A 91 -25.40 -0.37 7.64
N LEU A 92 -26.65 -0.79 7.74
CA LEU A 92 -27.58 -0.91 6.62
C LEU A 92 -28.32 0.41 6.47
N LEU A 93 -28.07 1.11 5.36
CA LEU A 93 -28.57 2.45 5.10
C LEU A 93 -29.98 2.40 4.47
N VAL A 94 -30.96 1.92 5.25
CA VAL A 94 -32.36 1.76 4.82
C VAL A 94 -32.95 3.08 4.32
N GLY A 95 -32.59 4.20 4.95
CA GLY A 95 -33.06 5.52 4.52
C GLY A 95 -32.56 5.94 3.15
N ARG A 96 -31.55 5.24 2.59
CA ARG A 96 -30.98 5.48 1.25
C ARG A 96 -31.24 4.29 0.31
N ALA A 97 -32.19 3.42 0.63
CA ALA A 97 -32.57 2.34 -0.25
C ALA A 97 -33.13 2.89 -1.57
N VAL A 98 -32.91 2.18 -2.67
CA VAL A 98 -33.41 2.56 -4.02
C VAL A 98 -34.10 1.36 -4.67
N ALA A 99 -34.79 1.56 -5.78
CA ALA A 99 -35.39 0.46 -6.53
C ALA A 99 -34.29 -0.51 -7.02
N ALA A 100 -34.53 -1.80 -6.91
CA ALA A 100 -33.60 -2.83 -7.34
C ALA A 100 -33.73 -3.15 -8.84
N PRO A 101 -32.65 -3.60 -9.51
CA PRO A 101 -31.29 -3.77 -9.00
C PRO A 101 -30.51 -2.45 -8.99
N ALA A 102 -29.82 -2.16 -7.89
CA ALA A 102 -29.21 -0.84 -7.67
C ALA A 102 -27.70 -0.78 -7.89
N ARG A 103 -27.07 -1.93 -8.14
CA ARG A 103 -25.61 -2.06 -8.24
C ARG A 103 -24.97 -1.18 -9.33
N ALA A 104 -25.75 -0.75 -10.33
CA ALA A 104 -25.35 0.19 -11.37
C ALA A 104 -25.77 1.66 -11.10
N ALA A 105 -26.79 1.88 -10.26
CA ALA A 105 -27.35 3.22 -10.00
C ALA A 105 -26.71 3.93 -8.80
N MET A 106 -26.04 3.17 -7.92
CA MET A 106 -25.41 3.71 -6.72
C MET A 106 -23.93 3.95 -6.96
N ASN A 107 -23.50 5.21 -6.79
CA ASN A 107 -22.12 5.62 -6.98
C ASN A 107 -21.22 5.16 -5.82
N ASP A 108 -20.24 4.31 -6.13
CA ASP A 108 -19.25 3.83 -5.16
C ASP A 108 -18.46 4.96 -4.49
N ALA A 109 -18.24 6.08 -5.17
CA ALA A 109 -17.55 7.24 -4.59
C ALA A 109 -18.35 7.88 -3.44
N ASP A 110 -19.68 7.94 -3.56
CA ASP A 110 -20.56 8.49 -2.53
C ASP A 110 -20.61 7.56 -1.32
N LEU A 111 -20.75 6.24 -1.57
CA LEU A 111 -20.70 5.23 -0.51
C LEU A 111 -19.35 5.23 0.22
N GLY A 112 -18.25 5.36 -0.52
CA GLY A 112 -16.92 5.50 0.04
C GLY A 112 -16.74 6.74 0.91
N THR A 113 -17.35 7.87 0.51
CA THR A 113 -17.34 9.11 1.30
C THR A 113 -18.09 8.92 2.63
N ILE A 114 -19.27 8.30 2.59
CA ILE A 114 -20.07 8.01 3.79
C ILE A 114 -19.31 7.04 4.71
N ALA A 115 -18.75 5.96 4.15
CA ALA A 115 -17.96 4.99 4.90
C ALA A 115 -16.75 5.64 5.59
N SER A 116 -16.01 6.50 4.87
CA SER A 116 -14.83 7.20 5.39
C SER A 116 -15.18 8.18 6.51
N ARG A 117 -16.27 8.95 6.37
CA ARG A 117 -16.76 9.84 7.43
C ARG A 117 -17.12 9.06 8.68
N LEU A 118 -17.86 7.97 8.53
CA LEU A 118 -18.24 7.12 9.66
C LEU A 118 -17.01 6.51 10.35
N ALA A 119 -16.04 6.03 9.58
CA ALA A 119 -14.78 5.51 10.09
C ALA A 119 -14.00 6.56 10.89
N ALA A 120 -13.95 7.80 10.40
CA ALA A 120 -13.28 8.91 11.06
C ALA A 120 -13.92 9.25 12.41
N MET A 121 -15.26 9.30 12.48
CA MET A 121 -15.99 9.53 13.73
C MET A 121 -15.69 8.42 14.76
N VAL A 122 -15.72 7.16 14.33
CA VAL A 122 -15.39 6.03 15.18
C VAL A 122 -13.94 6.12 15.66
N ARG A 123 -13.01 6.43 14.77
CA ARG A 123 -11.58 6.55 15.09
C ARG A 123 -11.32 7.66 16.12
N ALA A 124 -11.94 8.83 15.95
CA ALA A 124 -11.82 9.96 16.87
C ALA A 124 -12.27 9.60 18.31
N ARG A 125 -13.34 8.80 18.43
CA ARG A 125 -13.82 8.29 19.73
C ARG A 125 -12.89 7.24 20.33
N LEU A 126 -12.30 6.38 19.50
CA LEU A 126 -11.36 5.34 19.97
C LEU A 126 -10.00 5.90 20.40
N GLN A 127 -9.59 7.04 19.84
CA GLN A 127 -8.32 7.71 20.10
C GLN A 127 -8.55 9.15 20.61
N PRO A 128 -9.11 9.33 21.83
CA PRO A 128 -9.30 10.67 22.37
C PRO A 128 -7.93 11.34 22.60
N PRO A 129 -7.81 12.67 22.37
CA PRO A 129 -6.53 13.39 22.37
C PRO A 129 -5.73 13.33 23.69
N HIS A 130 -6.33 12.87 24.81
CA HIS A 130 -5.71 12.96 26.14
C HIS A 130 -5.68 11.68 27.01
N GLN A 131 -5.74 10.44 26.47
CA GLN A 131 -5.60 9.23 27.31
C GLN A 131 -4.74 8.08 26.73
N GLY A 132 -3.86 7.54 27.59
CA GLY A 132 -3.34 6.15 27.67
C GLY A 132 -2.79 5.46 26.41
N ALA A 133 -1.49 5.14 26.42
CA ALA A 133 -0.73 4.48 25.34
C ALA A 133 -1.38 3.22 24.71
N ALA A 134 -2.18 2.46 25.46
CA ALA A 134 -2.76 1.18 25.01
C ALA A 134 -3.89 1.29 23.96
N ARG A 135 -4.49 2.48 23.75
CA ARG A 135 -5.58 2.68 22.75
C ARG A 135 -5.10 3.24 21.40
N ARG A 136 -3.85 3.71 21.31
CA ARG A 136 -3.29 4.31 20.08
C ARG A 136 -3.11 3.31 18.93
N ASP A 137 -3.04 2.01 19.24
CA ASP A 137 -2.80 0.95 18.26
C ASP A 137 -4.08 0.37 17.60
N VAL A 138 -5.28 0.77 18.03
CA VAL A 138 -6.53 0.27 17.43
C VAL A 138 -6.90 1.12 16.22
N GLY A 139 -6.89 0.51 15.04
CA GLY A 139 -7.30 1.13 13.79
C GLY A 139 -8.74 0.76 13.40
N VAL A 140 -9.32 1.51 12.46
CA VAL A 140 -10.65 1.26 11.90
C VAL A 140 -10.53 1.21 10.39
N LEU A 141 -10.90 0.08 9.78
CA LEU A 141 -11.10 -0.06 8.35
C LEU A 141 -12.57 0.15 8.02
N ALA A 142 -12.86 0.68 6.84
CA ALA A 142 -14.22 0.88 6.37
C ALA A 142 -14.35 0.49 4.91
N GLY A 143 -15.42 -0.21 4.58
CA GLY A 143 -15.77 -0.57 3.21
C GLY A 143 -17.28 -0.55 3.04
N TRP A 144 -17.73 -0.80 1.82
CA TRP A 144 -19.14 -0.72 1.49
C TRP A 144 -19.51 -1.77 0.44
N SER A 145 -20.79 -2.10 0.38
CA SER A 145 -21.40 -2.90 -0.65
C SER A 145 -22.84 -2.43 -0.83
N VAL A 146 -23.50 -2.87 -1.89
CA VAL A 146 -24.94 -2.78 -2.04
C VAL A 146 -25.52 -4.18 -1.77
N ILE A 147 -26.63 -4.24 -1.05
CA ILE A 147 -27.43 -5.45 -0.89
C ILE A 147 -28.64 -5.31 -1.81
N ASP A 148 -28.72 -6.19 -2.81
CA ASP A 148 -29.91 -6.38 -3.64
C ASP A 148 -30.97 -7.23 -2.92
N PRO A 149 -32.22 -7.26 -3.39
CA PRO A 149 -33.29 -8.07 -2.82
C PRO A 149 -32.85 -9.52 -2.61
N VAL A 150 -32.91 -9.95 -1.35
CA VAL A 150 -32.43 -11.28 -0.95
C VAL A 150 -33.50 -12.36 -1.10
N ALA A 151 -33.09 -13.57 -1.47
CA ALA A 151 -33.96 -14.73 -1.52
C ALA A 151 -34.50 -15.05 -0.11
N PRO A 152 -35.82 -15.22 0.07
CA PRO A 152 -36.42 -15.51 1.37
C PRO A 152 -35.89 -16.79 2.02
N SER A 153 -35.44 -17.75 1.22
CA SER A 153 -34.91 -19.03 1.67
C SER A 153 -33.49 -18.95 2.27
N ARG A 154 -32.69 -17.93 1.92
CA ARG A 154 -31.28 -17.82 2.37
C ARG A 154 -30.81 -16.37 2.68
N PRO A 155 -31.58 -15.54 3.41
CA PRO A 155 -31.24 -14.12 3.63
C PRO A 155 -29.92 -13.91 4.38
N LEU A 156 -29.54 -14.86 5.25
CA LEU A 156 -28.30 -14.75 6.02
C LEU A 156 -27.05 -15.00 5.16
N ASP A 157 -27.13 -15.87 4.17
CA ASP A 157 -25.99 -16.18 3.30
C ASP A 157 -25.69 -15.04 2.34
N GLU A 158 -26.73 -14.40 1.82
CA GLU A 158 -26.59 -13.20 0.99
C GLU A 158 -26.05 -12.01 1.78
N LEU A 159 -26.53 -11.80 3.01
CA LEU A 159 -25.97 -10.80 3.91
C LEU A 159 -24.48 -11.06 4.18
N ARG A 160 -24.09 -12.33 4.43
CA ARG A 160 -22.67 -12.70 4.61
C ARG A 160 -21.85 -12.42 3.35
N GLN A 161 -22.38 -12.68 2.17
CA GLN A 161 -21.69 -12.41 0.90
C GLN A 161 -21.47 -10.91 0.70
N ALA A 162 -22.49 -10.08 0.96
CA ALA A 162 -22.37 -8.63 0.89
C ALA A 162 -21.33 -8.07 1.88
N ILE A 163 -21.30 -8.62 3.11
CA ILE A 163 -20.28 -8.26 4.12
C ILE A 163 -18.88 -8.64 3.67
N ARG A 164 -18.70 -9.82 3.06
CA ARG A 164 -17.41 -10.24 2.50
C ARG A 164 -16.95 -9.28 1.40
N GLY A 165 -17.85 -8.89 0.49
CA GLY A 165 -17.56 -7.89 -0.54
C GLY A 165 -17.12 -6.56 0.06
N ALA A 166 -17.88 -6.03 1.02
CA ALA A 166 -17.55 -4.79 1.71
C ALA A 166 -16.22 -4.87 2.48
N ALA A 167 -15.89 -6.02 3.06
CA ALA A 167 -14.62 -6.23 3.75
C ALA A 167 -13.42 -6.26 2.78
N VAL A 168 -13.60 -6.75 1.55
CA VAL A 168 -12.57 -6.67 0.50
C VAL A 168 -12.34 -5.22 0.11
N VAL A 169 -13.40 -4.46 -0.17
CA VAL A 169 -13.32 -3.01 -0.45
C VAL A 169 -12.58 -2.28 0.68
N ALA A 170 -12.91 -2.58 1.94
CA ALA A 170 -12.25 -1.96 3.09
C ALA A 170 -10.73 -2.18 3.12
N ARG A 171 -10.27 -3.38 2.73
CA ARG A 171 -8.85 -3.72 2.70
C ARG A 171 -8.14 -3.03 1.53
N VAL A 172 -8.78 -2.95 0.37
CA VAL A 172 -8.26 -2.25 -0.80
C VAL A 172 -8.08 -0.77 -0.51
N GLU A 173 -9.11 -0.12 0.04
CA GLU A 173 -9.04 1.32 0.39
C GLU A 173 -8.01 1.60 1.50
N ALA A 174 -7.92 0.73 2.50
CA ALA A 174 -6.90 0.84 3.54
C ALA A 174 -5.47 0.73 2.98
N HIS A 175 -5.28 -0.20 2.04
CA HIS A 175 -4.02 -0.34 1.35
C HIS A 175 -3.71 0.93 0.57
N ARG A 176 -4.63 1.39 -0.28
CA ARG A 176 -4.53 2.63 -1.06
C ARG A 176 -4.20 3.84 -0.19
N ALA A 177 -4.88 4.03 0.93
CA ALA A 177 -4.61 5.12 1.87
C ALA A 177 -3.20 5.03 2.48
N THR A 178 -2.75 3.82 2.83
CA THR A 178 -1.39 3.59 3.35
C THR A 178 -0.35 3.92 2.30
N VAL A 179 -0.58 3.53 1.04
CA VAL A 179 0.27 3.91 -0.10
C VAL A 179 0.36 5.42 -0.22
N LEU A 180 -0.78 6.10 -0.30
CA LEU A 180 -0.82 7.55 -0.49
C LEU A 180 -0.12 8.31 0.66
N ALA A 181 -0.28 7.85 1.89
CA ALA A 181 0.41 8.43 3.05
C ALA A 181 1.92 8.24 2.96
N ALA A 182 2.37 7.03 2.62
CA ALA A 182 3.78 6.70 2.42
C ALA A 182 4.40 7.55 1.31
N VAL A 183 3.71 7.67 0.18
CA VAL A 183 4.09 8.51 -0.96
C VAL A 183 4.22 9.98 -0.54
N THR A 184 3.20 10.52 0.12
CA THR A 184 3.21 11.91 0.60
C THR A 184 4.41 12.17 1.51
N HIS A 185 4.73 11.22 2.39
CA HIS A 185 5.90 11.33 3.28
C HIS A 185 7.21 11.37 2.47
N GLU A 186 7.36 10.51 1.47
CA GLU A 186 8.57 10.47 0.64
C GLU A 186 8.75 11.64 -0.30
N LEU A 187 7.66 12.27 -0.74
CA LEU A 187 7.71 13.52 -1.51
C LEU A 187 8.06 14.71 -0.61
N ARG A 188 7.58 14.72 0.65
CA ARG A 188 7.84 15.82 1.58
C ARG A 188 9.32 15.97 1.90
N THR A 189 10.06 14.89 2.12
CA THR A 189 11.48 14.96 2.49
C THR A 189 12.38 15.68 1.46
N PRO A 190 12.42 15.27 0.17
CA PRO A 190 13.20 15.98 -0.85
C PRO A 190 12.66 17.39 -1.06
N LEU A 191 11.34 17.61 -1.02
CA LEU A 191 10.75 18.94 -1.17
C LEU A 191 11.18 19.91 -0.05
N MET A 192 11.13 19.48 1.21
CA MET A 192 11.59 20.31 2.34
C MET A 192 13.10 20.57 2.27
N SER A 193 13.88 19.62 1.74
CA SER A 193 15.31 19.81 1.52
C SER A 193 15.57 20.85 0.43
N ILE A 194 14.87 20.76 -0.71
CA ILE A 194 14.93 21.74 -1.80
C ILE A 194 14.60 23.13 -1.27
N ILE A 195 13.50 23.28 -0.53
CA ILE A 195 13.08 24.56 0.05
C ILE A 195 14.18 25.10 0.98
N GLY A 196 14.63 24.30 1.95
CA GLY A 196 15.63 24.76 2.93
C GLY A 196 16.99 25.12 2.30
N TYR A 197 17.47 24.38 1.30
CA TYR A 197 18.71 24.75 0.60
C TYR A 197 18.51 25.93 -0.35
N ALA A 198 17.35 26.07 -0.99
CA ALA A 198 17.03 27.23 -1.81
C ALA A 198 16.92 28.52 -0.98
N GLU A 199 16.35 28.44 0.23
CA GLU A 199 16.32 29.55 1.20
C GLU A 199 17.74 29.97 1.60
N ARG A 200 18.62 29.00 1.90
CA ARG A 200 20.04 29.27 2.21
C ARG A 200 20.82 29.86 1.04
N LEU A 201 20.46 29.51 -0.20
CA LEU A 201 21.05 30.11 -1.40
C LEU A 201 20.60 31.55 -1.64
N ARG A 202 19.44 31.94 -1.09
CA ARG A 202 18.87 33.29 -1.16
C ARG A 202 19.50 34.24 -0.14
N ASP A 203 19.96 33.74 1.01
CA ASP A 203 20.75 34.54 1.96
C ASP A 203 22.13 34.84 1.37
N THR A 204 22.35 36.10 1.00
CA THR A 204 23.52 36.57 0.22
C THR A 204 24.72 37.04 1.05
N GLU A 205 24.71 36.92 2.37
CA GLU A 205 25.86 37.28 3.19
C GLU A 205 27.06 36.36 2.88
N ALA A 206 28.14 36.95 2.35
CA ALA A 206 29.47 36.38 2.06
C ALA A 206 29.60 34.84 2.00
N MET A 207 28.72 34.17 1.24
CA MET A 207 28.75 32.72 1.12
C MET A 207 29.77 32.33 0.05
N ASP A 208 30.81 31.60 0.47
CA ASP A 208 31.87 31.12 -0.41
C ASP A 208 31.28 30.38 -1.64
N HIS A 209 31.91 30.59 -2.80
CA HIS A 209 31.50 30.00 -4.07
C HIS A 209 31.47 28.46 -3.99
N SER A 210 32.37 27.86 -3.22
CA SER A 210 32.40 26.40 -3.01
C SER A 210 31.15 25.89 -2.26
N VAL A 211 30.69 26.64 -1.24
CA VAL A 211 29.49 26.33 -0.44
C VAL A 211 28.23 26.52 -1.27
N ARG A 212 28.16 27.62 -2.05
CA ARG A 212 27.06 27.88 -2.98
C ARG A 212 26.91 26.77 -4.01
N ALA A 213 28.01 26.37 -4.65
CA ALA A 213 28.01 25.29 -5.64
C ALA A 213 27.55 23.95 -5.02
N ARG A 214 27.98 23.66 -3.79
CA ARG A 214 27.55 22.45 -3.07
C ARG A 214 26.06 22.46 -2.75
N GLN A 215 25.52 23.59 -2.27
CA GLN A 215 24.09 23.71 -1.99
C GLN A 215 23.24 23.59 -3.26
N ALA A 216 23.66 24.23 -4.36
CA ALA A 216 23.00 24.10 -5.66
C ALA A 216 23.00 22.65 -6.18
N ALA A 217 24.11 21.93 -6.01
CA ALA A 217 24.19 20.51 -6.35
C ALA A 217 23.23 19.65 -5.52
N ILE A 218 23.03 19.97 -4.23
CA ILE A 218 22.05 19.27 -3.38
C ILE A 218 20.62 19.55 -3.86
N VAL A 219 20.28 20.80 -4.18
CA VAL A 219 18.97 21.15 -4.75
C VAL A 219 18.70 20.37 -6.03
N ALA A 220 19.66 20.34 -6.96
CA ALA A 220 19.53 19.60 -8.21
C ALA A 220 19.34 18.09 -7.97
N ALA A 221 20.10 17.50 -7.05
CA ALA A 221 19.98 16.08 -6.72
C ALA A 221 18.62 15.72 -6.11
N GLU A 222 18.10 16.52 -5.17
CA GLU A 222 16.79 16.29 -4.55
C GLU A 222 15.64 16.57 -5.53
N ALA A 223 15.77 17.54 -6.43
CA ALA A 223 14.79 17.81 -7.48
C ALA A 223 14.69 16.64 -8.47
N GLN A 224 15.83 16.09 -8.92
CA GLN A 224 15.86 14.89 -9.75
C GLN A 224 15.27 13.68 -9.02
N ARG A 225 15.51 13.56 -7.71
CA ARG A 225 14.93 12.50 -6.90
C ARG A 225 13.41 12.65 -6.78
N LEU A 226 12.91 13.85 -6.54
CA LEU A 226 11.48 14.15 -6.48
C LEU A 226 10.80 13.83 -7.82
N HIS A 227 11.43 14.23 -8.93
CA HIS A 227 10.94 13.91 -10.28
C HIS A 227 10.78 12.40 -10.49
N ARG A 228 11.83 11.60 -10.21
CA ARG A 228 11.76 10.14 -10.30
C ARG A 228 10.65 9.54 -9.43
N LEU A 229 10.44 10.08 -8.22
CA LEU A 229 9.34 9.64 -7.36
C LEU A 229 7.97 9.91 -7.99
N VAL A 230 7.76 11.10 -8.57
CA VAL A 230 6.50 11.47 -9.22
C VAL A 230 6.23 10.62 -10.46
N GLU A 231 7.20 10.46 -11.36
CA GLU A 231 7.07 9.59 -12.54
C GLU A 231 6.64 8.19 -12.15
N THR A 232 7.23 7.68 -11.07
CA THR A 232 6.89 6.37 -10.57
C THR A 232 5.44 6.24 -10.09
N LEU A 233 4.88 7.29 -9.47
CA LEU A 233 3.47 7.27 -9.04
C LEU A 233 2.54 7.20 -10.24
N ILE A 234 2.89 7.91 -11.31
CA ILE A 234 2.17 7.87 -12.58
C ILE A 234 2.24 6.45 -13.16
N ASP A 235 3.42 5.83 -13.17
CA ASP A 235 3.59 4.45 -13.65
C ASP A 235 2.81 3.43 -12.81
N ALA A 236 2.82 3.58 -11.48
CA ALA A 236 2.07 2.72 -10.59
C ALA A 236 0.55 2.86 -10.80
N GLY A 237 0.07 4.10 -11.03
CA GLY A 237 -1.31 4.37 -11.41
C GLY A 237 -1.68 3.78 -12.77
N ALA A 238 -0.78 3.88 -13.76
CA ALA A 238 -0.97 3.28 -15.07
C ALA A 238 -0.99 1.74 -14.99
N TRP A 239 -0.08 1.13 -14.23
CA TRP A 239 -0.02 -0.32 -14.03
C TRP A 239 -1.26 -0.88 -13.35
N THR A 240 -1.71 -0.26 -12.25
CA THR A 240 -2.92 -0.69 -11.54
C THR A 240 -4.18 -0.54 -12.40
N ALA A 241 -4.18 0.38 -13.36
CA ALA A 241 -5.23 0.52 -14.37
C ALA A 241 -5.04 -0.39 -15.60
N GLY A 242 -3.99 -1.22 -15.66
CA GLY A 242 -3.68 -2.06 -16.81
C GLY A 242 -3.22 -1.30 -18.06
N ARG A 243 -2.80 -0.04 -17.92
CA ARG A 243 -2.47 0.91 -19.00
C ARG A 243 -0.96 1.18 -19.15
N LEU A 244 -0.10 0.51 -18.38
CA LEU A 244 1.34 0.70 -18.52
C LEU A 244 1.82 -0.01 -19.80
N ALA A 245 2.08 0.77 -20.85
CA ALA A 245 2.69 0.29 -22.07
C ALA A 245 4.22 0.38 -21.96
N LEU A 246 4.91 -0.75 -22.14
CA LEU A 246 6.37 -0.80 -22.17
C LEU A 246 6.89 -0.70 -23.61
N SER A 247 7.87 0.17 -23.84
CA SER A 247 8.54 0.30 -25.14
C SER A 247 9.66 -0.75 -25.25
N ARG A 248 9.27 -2.02 -25.41
CA ARG A 248 10.23 -3.13 -25.35
C ARG A 248 11.08 -3.23 -26.61
N ARG A 249 12.40 -3.15 -26.44
CA ARG A 249 13.41 -3.34 -27.49
C ARG A 249 14.53 -4.24 -26.99
N ARG A 250 15.35 -4.76 -27.91
CA ARG A 250 16.44 -5.68 -27.56
C ARG A 250 17.62 -4.90 -26.97
N HIS A 251 17.80 -4.97 -25.66
CA HIS A 251 18.87 -4.28 -24.93
C HIS A 251 19.82 -5.26 -24.24
N THR A 252 21.05 -4.81 -24.04
CA THR A 252 22.09 -5.53 -23.31
C THR A 252 22.02 -5.17 -21.83
N LEU A 253 21.73 -6.12 -20.94
CA LEU A 253 21.44 -5.78 -19.53
C LEU A 253 22.66 -5.20 -18.79
N SER A 254 23.88 -5.63 -19.13
CA SER A 254 25.08 -5.02 -18.53
C SER A 254 25.23 -3.54 -18.86
N THR A 255 24.74 -3.07 -20.01
CA THR A 255 24.78 -1.64 -20.36
C THR A 255 23.76 -0.85 -19.55
N VAL A 256 22.57 -1.40 -19.34
CA VAL A 256 21.51 -0.78 -18.51
C VAL A 256 21.96 -0.64 -17.06
N VAL A 257 22.53 -1.70 -16.47
CA VAL A 257 23.08 -1.67 -15.10
C VAL A 257 24.19 -0.61 -14.96
N ARG A 258 25.10 -0.53 -15.94
CA ARG A 258 26.16 0.50 -15.94
C ARG A 258 25.63 1.91 -16.15
N SER A 259 24.51 2.08 -16.86
CA SER A 259 23.84 3.37 -17.01
C SER A 259 23.26 3.83 -15.68
N ALA A 260 22.50 2.94 -15.01
CA ALA A 260 21.96 3.18 -13.67
C ALA A 260 23.05 3.57 -12.65
N TRP A 261 24.21 2.90 -12.70
CA TRP A 261 25.35 3.24 -11.85
C TRP A 261 25.96 4.62 -12.13
N ARG A 262 25.99 5.04 -13.41
CA ARG A 262 26.44 6.37 -13.83
C ARG A 262 25.49 7.45 -13.33
N ALA A 263 24.17 7.22 -13.40
CA ALA A 263 23.15 8.13 -12.88
C ALA A 263 23.29 8.42 -11.37
N LEU A 264 23.91 7.51 -10.61
CA LEU A 264 24.17 7.66 -9.18
C LEU A 264 25.51 8.34 -8.85
N SER A 265 26.20 8.94 -9.81
CA SER A 265 27.53 9.56 -9.63
C SER A 265 27.60 10.55 -8.46
N ALA A 266 26.64 11.46 -8.34
CA ALA A 266 26.58 12.44 -7.25
C ALA A 266 26.41 11.79 -5.87
N VAL A 267 25.62 10.71 -5.78
CA VAL A 267 25.40 9.94 -4.53
C VAL A 267 26.65 9.13 -4.15
N ARG A 268 27.42 8.69 -5.15
CA ARG A 268 28.68 7.96 -4.96
C ARG A 268 29.83 8.87 -4.53
N ALA A 269 29.75 10.17 -4.82
CA ALA A 269 30.78 11.15 -4.47
C ALA A 269 31.04 11.13 -2.96
N GLY A 270 32.29 10.82 -2.56
CA GLY A 270 32.71 10.76 -1.16
C GLY A 270 32.67 9.38 -0.48
N LYS A 271 31.98 8.37 -1.04
CA LYS A 271 31.97 7.00 -0.46
C LYS A 271 33.06 6.07 -1.01
N GLY A 272 33.53 6.30 -2.24
CA GLY A 272 34.56 5.46 -2.88
C GLY A 272 34.12 4.03 -3.22
N VAL A 273 32.81 3.74 -3.21
CA VAL A 273 32.27 2.41 -3.52
C VAL A 273 32.39 2.11 -5.02
N ARG A 274 32.79 0.89 -5.36
CA ARG A 274 32.97 0.42 -6.75
C ARG A 274 31.85 -0.55 -7.16
N LEU A 275 31.56 -0.60 -8.45
CA LEU A 275 30.67 -1.58 -9.06
C LEU A 275 31.48 -2.58 -9.88
N HIS A 276 31.31 -3.86 -9.59
CA HIS A 276 31.83 -4.95 -10.42
C HIS A 276 30.68 -5.67 -11.11
N VAL A 277 30.61 -5.56 -12.45
CA VAL A 277 29.61 -6.25 -13.27
C VAL A 277 30.22 -7.52 -13.85
N ARG A 278 29.63 -8.68 -13.57
CA ARG A 278 30.01 -9.99 -14.12
C ARG A 278 28.88 -10.59 -14.94
N GLY A 279 29.23 -11.11 -16.11
CA GLY A 279 28.27 -11.69 -17.05
C GLY A 279 27.48 -10.64 -17.84
N ASN A 280 26.66 -11.12 -18.76
CA ASN A 280 25.85 -10.29 -19.65
C ASN A 280 24.73 -11.11 -20.28
N ALA A 281 23.64 -10.45 -20.68
CA ALA A 281 22.52 -11.05 -21.40
C ALA A 281 21.80 -9.99 -22.22
N ARG A 282 21.11 -10.41 -23.28
CA ARG A 282 20.22 -9.54 -24.07
C ARG A 282 18.78 -9.92 -23.81
N ALA A 283 17.91 -8.94 -23.60
CA ALA A 283 16.49 -9.15 -23.32
C ALA A 283 15.64 -8.16 -24.13
N LEU A 284 14.39 -8.53 -24.43
CA LEU A 284 13.40 -7.62 -25.02
C LEU A 284 12.69 -6.87 -23.89
N VAL A 285 13.15 -5.65 -23.62
CA VAL A 285 12.83 -4.88 -22.40
C VAL A 285 12.72 -3.40 -22.72
N ASP A 286 12.04 -2.66 -21.86
CA ASP A 286 12.09 -1.20 -21.85
C ASP A 286 13.31 -0.78 -21.02
N ALA A 287 14.34 -0.25 -21.69
CA ALA A 287 15.62 0.05 -21.05
C ALA A 287 15.52 1.16 -20.01
N ASP A 288 14.70 2.17 -20.25
CA ASP A 288 14.54 3.32 -19.35
C ASP A 288 13.86 2.86 -18.05
N ARG A 289 12.84 2.02 -18.17
CA ARG A 289 12.15 1.42 -17.03
C ARG A 289 13.03 0.44 -16.25
N LEU A 290 13.85 -0.37 -16.93
CA LEU A 290 14.82 -1.23 -16.26
C LEU A 290 15.98 -0.44 -15.64
N GLU A 291 16.39 0.67 -16.22
CA GLU A 291 17.36 1.57 -15.61
C GLU A 291 16.82 2.11 -14.28
N GLN A 292 15.56 2.52 -14.23
CA GLN A 292 14.88 2.92 -13.01
C GLN A 292 14.84 1.79 -11.95
N VAL A 293 14.57 0.54 -12.37
CA VAL A 293 14.69 -0.64 -11.49
C VAL A 293 16.10 -0.70 -10.90
N PHE A 294 17.14 -0.66 -11.72
CA PHE A 294 18.51 -0.81 -11.25
C PHE A 294 19.01 0.39 -10.45
N ILE A 295 18.56 1.61 -10.72
CA ILE A 295 18.83 2.79 -9.88
C ILE A 295 18.32 2.54 -8.46
N ASN A 296 17.10 2.02 -8.31
CA ASN A 296 16.53 1.72 -7.01
C ASN A 296 17.31 0.62 -6.25
N LEU A 297 17.71 -0.44 -6.95
CA LEU A 297 18.49 -1.53 -6.32
C LEU A 297 19.92 -1.08 -5.97
N LEU A 298 20.58 -0.31 -6.83
CA LEU A 298 21.94 0.19 -6.64
C LEU A 298 22.01 1.31 -5.59
N ASP A 299 21.02 2.21 -5.52
CA ASP A 299 20.93 3.21 -4.44
C ASP A 299 20.77 2.51 -3.08
N ASN A 300 19.95 1.44 -3.02
CA ASN A 300 19.84 0.62 -1.82
C ASN A 300 21.19 0.01 -1.42
N ALA A 301 21.89 -0.62 -2.37
CA ALA A 301 23.22 -1.19 -2.13
C ALA A 301 24.23 -0.12 -1.66
N LEU A 302 24.27 1.05 -2.30
CA LEU A 302 25.17 2.15 -1.95
C LEU A 302 24.92 2.72 -0.55
N ARG A 303 23.68 2.76 -0.10
CA ARG A 303 23.32 3.25 1.24
C ARG A 303 23.83 2.34 2.33
N HIS A 304 23.79 1.02 2.10
CA HIS A 304 24.16 0.00 3.07
C HIS A 304 25.62 -0.45 2.96
N SER A 305 26.32 -0.08 1.88
CA SER A 305 27.74 -0.35 1.70
C SER A 305 28.61 0.48 2.65
N GLN A 306 29.68 -0.13 3.14
CA GLN A 306 30.75 0.56 3.87
C GLN A 306 31.55 1.48 2.92
N PRO A 307 32.22 2.53 3.43
CA PRO A 307 33.15 3.33 2.64
C PRO A 307 34.20 2.44 1.94
N LYS A 308 34.50 2.74 0.68
CA LYS A 308 35.41 1.97 -0.19
C LYS A 308 35.01 0.50 -0.46
N GLY A 309 33.80 0.09 -0.07
CA GLY A 309 33.27 -1.24 -0.31
C GLY A 309 32.94 -1.54 -1.78
N THR A 310 32.43 -2.74 -2.04
CA THR A 310 32.12 -3.20 -3.39
C THR A 310 30.67 -3.64 -3.54
N VAL A 311 30.02 -3.17 -4.61
CA VAL A 311 28.73 -3.67 -5.09
C VAL A 311 28.98 -4.59 -6.28
N TYR A 312 28.36 -5.77 -6.29
CA TYR A 312 28.48 -6.73 -7.38
C TYR A 312 27.15 -6.82 -8.14
N ALA A 313 27.23 -6.80 -9.47
CA ALA A 313 26.10 -7.11 -10.35
C ALA A 313 26.42 -8.36 -11.15
N HIS A 314 25.69 -9.45 -10.89
CA HIS A 314 25.82 -10.71 -11.61
C HIS A 314 24.68 -10.85 -12.61
N ILE A 315 25.00 -11.08 -13.87
CA ILE A 315 24.03 -11.25 -14.95
C ILE A 315 24.24 -12.63 -15.55
N SER A 316 23.24 -13.51 -15.45
CA SER A 316 23.25 -14.83 -16.04
C SER A 316 22.00 -15.06 -16.88
N ALA A 317 22.19 -15.57 -18.10
CA ALA A 317 21.10 -16.11 -18.89
C ALA A 317 20.85 -17.55 -18.45
N GLU A 318 19.63 -17.85 -18.03
CA GLU A 318 19.12 -19.20 -17.78
C GLU A 318 18.18 -19.59 -18.94
N THR A 319 17.77 -20.86 -18.99
CA THR A 319 17.05 -21.44 -20.15
C THR A 319 15.75 -20.72 -20.50
N ARG A 320 15.05 -20.15 -19.50
CA ARG A 320 13.76 -19.46 -19.69
C ARG A 320 13.72 -18.03 -19.15
N GLU A 321 14.73 -17.64 -18.38
CA GLU A 321 14.76 -16.36 -17.68
C GLU A 321 16.18 -15.81 -17.66
N ILE A 322 16.31 -14.50 -17.52
CA ILE A 322 17.58 -13.83 -17.29
C ILE A 322 17.57 -13.32 -15.86
N LEU A 323 18.58 -13.72 -15.09
CA LEU A 323 18.80 -13.30 -13.73
C LEU A 323 19.79 -12.13 -13.69
N VAL A 324 19.40 -11.05 -13.02
CA VAL A 324 20.28 -9.96 -12.62
C VAL A 324 20.27 -9.87 -11.09
N ALA A 325 21.40 -10.21 -10.46
CA ALA A 325 21.57 -10.14 -9.02
C ALA A 325 22.46 -8.96 -8.63
N ILE A 326 21.95 -8.07 -7.78
CA ILE A 326 22.71 -6.97 -7.16
C ILE A 326 23.05 -7.38 -5.72
N CYS A 327 24.34 -7.44 -5.39
CA CYS A 327 24.84 -7.85 -4.09
C CYS A 327 25.64 -6.72 -3.43
N ASP A 328 25.44 -6.51 -2.14
CA ASP A 328 26.23 -5.60 -1.31
C ASP A 328 26.87 -6.32 -0.11
N GLU A 329 27.94 -5.73 0.41
CA GLU A 329 28.71 -6.17 1.59
C GLU A 329 28.19 -5.53 2.90
N GLY A 330 26.95 -5.01 2.90
CA GLY A 330 26.35 -4.32 4.04
C GLY A 330 25.87 -5.25 5.16
N PRO A 331 25.13 -4.74 6.16
CA PRO A 331 24.60 -5.57 7.25
C PRO A 331 23.48 -6.54 6.82
N GLY A 332 23.00 -6.46 5.59
CA GLY A 332 21.88 -7.25 5.06
C GLY A 332 20.51 -6.80 5.58
N PHE A 333 19.49 -7.61 5.35
CA PHE A 333 18.11 -7.32 5.77
C PHE A 333 17.90 -7.69 7.25
N LYS A 334 17.27 -6.81 8.05
CA LYS A 334 16.86 -7.16 9.43
C LYS A 334 15.83 -8.31 9.38
N PRO A 335 15.76 -9.23 10.38
CA PRO A 335 14.85 -10.38 10.37
C PRO A 335 13.35 -10.04 10.19
N ARG A 336 12.94 -8.83 10.56
CA ARG A 336 11.57 -8.30 10.37
C ARG A 336 11.28 -7.73 8.99
N MET A 337 12.29 -7.57 8.12
CA MET A 337 12.18 -7.04 6.75
C MET A 337 11.84 -8.10 5.70
N ARG A 338 11.50 -9.34 6.10
CA ARG A 338 10.97 -10.40 5.20
C ARG A 338 9.60 -10.05 4.56
N ILE A 339 9.13 -8.82 4.69
CA ILE A 339 7.85 -8.33 4.18
C ILE A 339 8.11 -7.39 2.99
N VAL A 340 8.65 -7.95 1.90
CA VAL A 340 8.53 -7.36 0.55
C VAL A 340 7.29 -7.96 -0.14
N ARG A 341 6.30 -8.44 0.63
CA ARG A 341 5.11 -9.11 0.07
C ARG A 341 4.01 -8.15 -0.36
N ALA A 342 3.98 -6.95 0.19
CA ALA A 342 3.04 -5.91 -0.22
C ALA A 342 3.81 -4.78 -0.90
N PRO A 343 3.38 -4.32 -2.09
CA PRO A 343 3.75 -3.01 -2.58
C PRO A 343 3.53 -1.98 -1.46
N PHE A 344 4.47 -1.04 -1.27
CA PHE A 344 4.29 0.12 -0.38
C PHE A 344 4.37 -0.15 1.14
N ALA A 345 5.05 -1.22 1.58
CA ALA A 345 5.32 -1.43 3.01
C ALA A 345 6.26 -0.32 3.57
N ILE A 346 5.90 0.26 4.71
CA ILE A 346 6.68 1.30 5.41
C ILE A 346 7.77 0.63 6.26
N ASN A 347 9.03 1.02 6.09
CA ASN A 347 10.14 0.50 6.89
C ASN A 347 10.26 1.24 8.23
N ALA A 348 10.87 0.59 9.22
CA ALA A 348 11.04 1.12 10.59
C ALA A 348 11.86 2.41 10.68
N ASP A 349 12.62 2.74 9.62
CA ASP A 349 13.48 3.94 9.56
C ASP A 349 12.72 5.18 9.00
N GLY A 350 11.38 5.15 9.00
CA GLY A 350 10.53 6.27 8.59
C GLY A 350 10.53 6.57 7.09
N ARG A 351 11.25 5.78 6.27
CA ARG A 351 11.23 5.86 4.80
C ARG A 351 10.34 4.75 4.26
N ALA A 352 9.49 5.06 3.29
CA ALA A 352 8.65 4.05 2.70
C ALA A 352 9.50 3.14 1.82
N GLY A 353 9.22 1.85 1.79
CA GLY A 353 9.87 0.90 0.88
C GLY A 353 9.48 1.11 -0.57
N LEU A 354 9.31 2.36 -1.03
CA LEU A 354 8.86 2.68 -2.39
C LEU A 354 9.90 2.18 -3.38
N GLY A 355 11.19 2.51 -3.26
CA GLY A 355 12.21 2.12 -4.24
C GLY A 355 12.18 0.62 -4.61
N LEU A 356 12.03 -0.26 -3.63
CA LEU A 356 11.92 -1.71 -3.89
C LEU A 356 10.53 -2.14 -4.40
N SER A 357 9.46 -1.47 -3.94
CA SER A 357 8.10 -1.70 -4.45
C SER A 357 7.95 -1.27 -5.91
N ILE A 358 8.64 -0.20 -6.29
CA ILE A 358 8.74 0.36 -7.64
C ILE A 358 9.50 -0.60 -8.53
N ALA A 359 10.69 -1.01 -8.09
CA ALA A 359 11.49 -1.99 -8.78
C ALA A 359 10.67 -3.26 -9.05
N ARG A 360 9.91 -3.71 -8.04
CA ARG A 360 9.03 -4.87 -8.17
C ARG A 360 7.93 -4.66 -9.22
N LEU A 361 7.22 -3.54 -9.18
CA LEU A 361 6.14 -3.22 -10.13
C LEU A 361 6.65 -3.18 -11.57
N LEU A 362 7.78 -2.52 -11.80
CA LEU A 362 8.37 -2.41 -13.14
C LEU A 362 8.91 -3.76 -13.64
N VAL A 363 9.44 -4.59 -12.74
CA VAL A 363 9.86 -5.96 -13.09
C VAL A 363 8.66 -6.86 -13.40
N GLU A 364 7.58 -6.77 -12.62
CA GLU A 364 6.31 -7.45 -12.90
C GLU A 364 5.71 -6.99 -14.23
N ALA A 365 5.87 -5.71 -14.59
CA ALA A 365 5.49 -5.18 -15.91
C ALA A 365 6.28 -5.78 -17.07
N HIS A 366 7.52 -6.20 -16.82
CA HIS A 366 8.33 -6.96 -17.78
C HIS A 366 7.99 -8.45 -17.80
N GLY A 367 6.98 -8.90 -17.04
CA GLY A 367 6.65 -10.32 -16.89
C GLY A 367 7.63 -11.07 -15.98
N GLY A 368 8.43 -10.34 -15.21
CA GLY A 368 9.46 -10.87 -14.34
C GLY A 368 9.08 -10.92 -12.86
N LYS A 369 10.08 -11.19 -12.02
CA LYS A 369 9.94 -11.19 -10.56
C LYS A 369 11.16 -10.59 -9.87
N LEU A 370 10.94 -9.88 -8.76
CA LEU A 370 11.98 -9.38 -7.87
C LEU A 370 11.95 -10.14 -6.54
N ASP A 371 13.07 -10.77 -6.18
CA ASP A 371 13.26 -11.50 -4.93
C ASP A 371 14.41 -10.90 -4.09
N THR A 372 14.39 -11.14 -2.78
CA THR A 372 15.45 -10.71 -1.86
C THR A 372 16.01 -11.90 -1.10
N ARG A 373 17.33 -11.95 -0.95
CA ARG A 373 18.06 -12.99 -0.21
C ARG A 373 19.08 -12.34 0.71
N GLN A 374 19.34 -12.97 1.85
CA GLN A 374 20.45 -12.61 2.73
C GLN A 374 21.67 -13.42 2.32
N MET A 375 22.84 -12.79 2.28
CA MET A 375 24.09 -13.51 1.99
C MET A 375 24.67 -14.13 3.26
N HIS A 376 25.35 -15.27 3.09
CA HIS A 376 26.12 -15.90 4.16
C HIS A 376 27.28 -14.98 4.55
N GLY A 377 27.38 -14.62 5.83
CA GLY A 377 28.42 -13.70 6.33
C GLY A 377 28.02 -12.22 6.41
N GLY A 378 26.77 -11.87 6.09
CA GLY A 378 26.31 -10.48 6.03
C GLY A 378 26.14 -10.00 4.58
N GLY A 379 25.28 -9.00 4.37
CA GLY A 379 24.98 -8.44 3.05
C GLY A 379 23.60 -8.79 2.53
N ALA A 380 23.15 -8.03 1.52
CA ALA A 380 21.89 -8.25 0.84
C ALA A 380 22.12 -8.62 -0.64
N ARG A 381 21.26 -9.51 -1.15
CA ARG A 381 21.20 -9.92 -2.55
C ARG A 381 19.79 -9.70 -3.08
N LEU A 382 19.68 -8.81 -4.08
CA LEU A 382 18.44 -8.47 -4.77
C LEU A 382 18.44 -9.13 -6.15
N GLU A 383 17.47 -9.97 -6.44
CA GLU A 383 17.40 -10.79 -7.66
C GLU A 383 16.24 -10.36 -8.55
N VAL A 384 16.55 -9.80 -9.72
CA VAL A 384 15.59 -9.54 -10.79
C VAL A 384 15.64 -10.71 -11.78
N ARG A 385 14.51 -11.37 -11.98
CA ARG A 385 14.32 -12.37 -13.05
C ARG A 385 13.39 -11.79 -14.09
N ILE A 386 13.75 -11.84 -15.36
CA ILE A 386 12.91 -11.42 -16.49
C ILE A 386 12.88 -12.52 -17.57
N PRO A 387 11.80 -12.68 -18.33
CA PRO A 387 11.72 -13.71 -19.37
C PRO A 387 12.86 -13.59 -20.40
N SER A 388 13.52 -14.73 -20.68
CA SER A 388 14.47 -14.84 -21.77
C SER A 388 13.69 -15.06 -23.06
N LEU A 389 13.66 -14.06 -23.95
CA LEU A 389 12.99 -14.17 -25.26
C LEU A 389 13.96 -14.62 -26.36
N ILE A 390 15.04 -15.34 -26.02
CA ILE A 390 15.83 -16.05 -27.04
C ILE A 390 14.92 -17.17 -27.56
N PRO A 391 14.49 -17.16 -28.84
CA PRO A 391 13.79 -18.31 -29.38
C PRO A 391 14.74 -19.50 -29.27
N THR A 392 14.34 -20.55 -28.56
CA THR A 392 14.97 -21.85 -28.73
C THR A 392 14.65 -22.24 -30.16
N LEU A 393 15.62 -22.14 -31.07
CA LEU A 393 15.50 -22.69 -32.42
C LEU A 393 15.47 -24.21 -32.29
N GLU A 394 14.29 -24.76 -32.02
CA GLU A 394 13.93 -26.07 -32.55
C GLU A 394 13.50 -25.82 -34.00
N GLU A 395 14.48 -25.73 -34.91
CA GLU A 395 14.21 -25.91 -36.33
C GLU A 395 13.80 -27.37 -36.54
N THR A 396 12.50 -27.60 -36.64
CA THR A 396 11.93 -28.72 -37.38
C THR A 396 12.43 -28.63 -38.82
N VAL A 397 13.55 -29.31 -39.10
CA VAL A 397 13.90 -29.71 -40.47
C VAL A 397 12.94 -30.84 -40.83
N GLU A 398 11.83 -30.50 -41.47
CA GLU A 398 11.07 -31.48 -42.25
C GLU A 398 11.95 -31.93 -43.44
N PRO A 399 12.11 -33.23 -43.68
CA PRO A 399 12.80 -33.70 -44.87
C PRO A 399 11.92 -33.39 -46.08
N LYS A 400 12.45 -32.62 -47.04
CA LYS A 400 11.86 -32.55 -48.38
C LYS A 400 11.97 -33.93 -49.02
N SER A 401 10.81 -34.40 -49.48
CA SER A 401 10.56 -35.54 -50.37
C SER A 401 11.52 -35.62 -51.55
#